data_AF-A0A4Q5BA10-F1
#
_entry.id   AF-A0A4Q5BA10-F1
#
_cell.length_a   1.000
_cell.length_b   1.000
_cell.length_c   1.000
_cell.angle_alpha   90.00
_cell.angle_beta   90.00
_cell.angle_gamma   90.00
#
_symmetry.space_group_name_H-M   'P 1'
#
loop_
_entity.id
_entity.type
_entity.pdbx_description
1 polymer ?
#
loop_
_entity_poly.entity_id
_entity_poly.type
_entity_poly.pdbx_seq_one_letter_code
_entity_poly.pdbx_strand_id
1 'polypeptide(L)'
;MSAQTPIYGIQYPTESDLVRDVHQHMKTVATTVESALHEVDQRATPAGSTPVIAQTLDQLLKLSGVVGQTGYVTNDTSGNNGPYIHNGTVWTRGSVTLGTDVFEFSEVTNWRPEYRAWLSAGTMHLSLRLNRKVDMGATAMLGTEQVGRILVDKFKPPYYMHLPAFTSQSTTNSPAAAFGIQMQPSGAVMIEALQNNVGIKAGGVVQAMLTWPCAFN
;
A
#
# COMPACT_ATOMS: atom_id res chain seq x y z
N MET A 1 -27.25 -42.54 -22.16
CA MET A 1 -26.35 -41.42 -22.57
C MET A 1 -24.90 -41.85 -22.50
N SER A 2 -24.27 -42.08 -23.66
CA SER A 2 -22.85 -42.47 -23.76
C SER A 2 -21.95 -41.38 -24.37
N ALA A 3 -22.52 -40.29 -24.91
CA ALA A 3 -21.80 -39.19 -25.52
C ALA A 3 -21.79 -37.92 -24.66
N GLN A 4 -20.77 -37.09 -24.84
CA GLN A 4 -20.54 -35.85 -24.10
C GLN A 4 -19.96 -34.75 -25.00
N THR A 5 -20.24 -33.48 -24.69
CA THR A 5 -19.59 -32.36 -25.38
C THR A 5 -18.09 -32.32 -25.07
N PRO A 6 -17.23 -31.96 -26.03
CA PRO A 6 -15.77 -32.07 -25.86
C PRO A 6 -15.17 -31.03 -24.89
N ILE A 7 -15.83 -29.90 -24.68
CA ILE A 7 -15.31 -28.81 -23.83
C ILE A 7 -15.85 -28.92 -22.40
N TYR A 8 -17.15 -29.19 -22.24
CA TYR A 8 -17.83 -29.10 -20.94
C TYR A 8 -18.39 -30.45 -20.45
N GLY A 9 -18.18 -31.54 -21.19
CA GLY A 9 -18.60 -32.88 -20.74
C GLY A 9 -20.12 -33.07 -20.62
N ILE A 10 -20.92 -32.19 -21.25
CA ILE A 10 -22.39 -32.23 -21.12
C ILE A 10 -22.90 -33.49 -21.84
N GLN A 11 -23.51 -34.40 -21.07
CA GLN A 11 -24.06 -35.66 -21.60
C GLN A 11 -25.27 -35.39 -22.49
N TYR A 12 -25.38 -36.11 -23.62
CA TYR A 12 -26.52 -36.01 -24.53
C TYR A 12 -26.87 -37.38 -25.13
N PRO A 13 -28.14 -37.59 -25.55
CA PRO A 13 -28.58 -38.85 -26.14
C PRO A 13 -28.03 -39.07 -27.56
N THR A 14 -27.76 -40.32 -27.93
CA THR A 14 -27.36 -40.73 -29.29
C THR A 14 -28.33 -41.74 -29.89
N GLU A 15 -28.13 -42.12 -31.15
CA GLU A 15 -28.98 -43.09 -31.87
C GLU A 15 -29.06 -44.47 -31.20
N SER A 16 -28.10 -44.81 -30.34
CA SER A 16 -28.08 -46.06 -29.58
C SER A 16 -28.91 -46.01 -28.28
N ASP A 17 -29.38 -44.83 -27.87
CA ASP A 17 -30.18 -44.66 -26.65
C ASP A 17 -31.66 -45.00 -26.89
N LEU A 18 -32.30 -45.65 -25.90
CA LEU A 18 -33.68 -46.11 -26.06
C LEU A 18 -34.68 -44.95 -26.02
N VAL A 19 -35.62 -44.95 -26.97
CA VAL A 19 -36.67 -43.92 -27.09
C VAL A 19 -37.53 -43.81 -25.82
N ARG A 20 -37.78 -44.92 -25.12
CA ARG A 20 -38.55 -44.93 -23.86
C ARG A 20 -37.90 -44.13 -22.72
N ASP A 21 -36.58 -43.95 -22.78
CA ASP A 21 -35.79 -43.30 -21.72
C ASP A 21 -35.52 -41.80 -22.03
N VAL A 22 -36.07 -41.28 -23.12
CA VAL A 22 -35.89 -39.88 -23.57
C VAL A 22 -36.30 -38.89 -22.49
N HIS A 23 -37.36 -39.17 -21.72
CA HIS A 23 -37.79 -38.31 -20.60
C HIS A 23 -36.70 -38.18 -19.53
N GLN A 24 -36.01 -39.28 -19.20
CA GLN A 24 -34.95 -39.32 -18.20
C GLN A 24 -33.67 -38.63 -18.73
N HIS A 25 -33.38 -38.79 -20.02
CA HIS A 25 -32.27 -38.08 -20.69
C HIS A 25 -32.49 -36.57 -20.69
N MET A 26 -33.68 -36.10 -21.08
CA MET A 26 -34.01 -34.67 -21.06
C MET A 26 -33.91 -34.07 -19.65
N LYS A 27 -34.38 -34.78 -18.62
CA LYS A 27 -34.24 -34.35 -17.23
C LYS A 27 -32.78 -34.20 -16.80
N THR A 28 -31.93 -35.14 -17.20
CA THR A 28 -30.50 -35.13 -16.83
C THR A 28 -29.77 -33.95 -17.50
N VAL A 29 -30.02 -33.72 -18.79
CA VAL A 29 -29.49 -32.55 -19.51
C VAL A 29 -29.94 -31.25 -18.82
N ALA A 30 -31.24 -31.11 -18.55
CA ALA A 30 -31.78 -29.92 -17.91
C ALA A 30 -31.13 -29.64 -16.54
N THR A 31 -30.92 -30.68 -15.72
CA THR A 31 -30.31 -30.53 -14.39
C THR A 31 -28.83 -30.15 -14.46
N THR A 32 -28.08 -30.74 -15.40
CA THR A 32 -26.65 -30.41 -15.61
C THR A 32 -26.49 -28.98 -16.12
N VAL A 33 -27.35 -28.56 -17.06
CA VAL A 33 -27.35 -27.18 -17.57
C VAL A 33 -27.71 -26.21 -16.45
N GLU A 34 -28.75 -26.47 -15.67
CA GLU A 34 -29.15 -25.64 -14.52
C GLU A 34 -28.00 -25.50 -13.51
N SER A 35 -27.30 -26.58 -13.19
CA SER A 35 -26.18 -26.57 -12.23
C SER A 35 -24.98 -25.77 -12.75
N ALA A 36 -24.65 -25.91 -14.04
CA ALA A 36 -23.57 -25.14 -14.65
C ALA A 36 -23.90 -23.65 -14.74
N LEU A 37 -25.16 -23.32 -15.06
CA LEU A 37 -25.65 -21.93 -15.03
C LEU A 37 -25.59 -21.37 -13.61
N HIS A 38 -25.99 -22.15 -12.60
CA HIS A 38 -25.89 -21.76 -11.20
C HIS A 38 -24.44 -21.50 -10.75
N GLU A 39 -23.48 -22.33 -11.15
CA GLU A 39 -22.05 -22.11 -10.84
C GLU A 39 -21.48 -20.85 -11.51
N VAL A 40 -21.87 -20.57 -12.75
CA VAL A 40 -21.53 -19.32 -13.46
C VAL A 40 -22.16 -18.11 -12.75
N ASP A 41 -23.44 -18.23 -12.36
CA ASP A 41 -24.16 -17.19 -11.64
C ASP A 41 -23.54 -16.92 -10.27
N GLN A 42 -23.01 -17.94 -9.58
CA GLN A 42 -22.29 -17.76 -8.31
C GLN A 42 -20.92 -17.06 -8.47
N ARG A 43 -20.21 -17.29 -9.57
CA ARG A 43 -18.97 -16.54 -9.89
C ARG A 43 -19.23 -15.11 -10.34
N ALA A 44 -20.47 -14.78 -10.69
CA ALA A 44 -20.94 -13.43 -10.97
C ALA A 44 -21.54 -12.73 -9.75
N THR A 45 -21.44 -13.31 -8.55
CA THR A 45 -21.74 -12.59 -7.31
C THR A 45 -20.67 -11.53 -7.05
N PRO A 46 -20.93 -10.48 -6.25
CA PRO A 46 -19.89 -9.52 -5.86
C PRO A 46 -18.66 -10.15 -5.16
N ALA A 47 -18.80 -11.37 -4.66
CA ALA A 47 -17.73 -12.22 -4.13
C ALA A 47 -16.83 -12.83 -5.23
N GLY A 48 -17.25 -12.72 -6.50
CA GLY A 48 -16.56 -13.13 -7.72
C GLY A 48 -15.83 -11.99 -8.43
N SER A 49 -14.73 -11.59 -7.81
CA SER A 49 -13.41 -11.40 -8.45
C SER A 49 -13.11 -10.25 -9.42
N THR A 50 -14.01 -9.32 -9.76
CA THR A 50 -13.59 -8.10 -10.49
C THR A 50 -13.43 -6.89 -9.56
N PRO A 51 -12.25 -6.22 -9.55
CA PRO A 51 -12.11 -4.97 -8.85
C PRO A 51 -13.04 -3.91 -9.45
N VAL A 52 -13.65 -3.08 -8.60
CA VAL A 52 -14.43 -1.92 -9.03
C VAL A 52 -13.47 -0.82 -9.47
N ILE A 53 -13.37 -0.57 -10.78
CA ILE A 53 -12.47 0.45 -11.32
C ILE A 53 -13.21 1.78 -11.48
N ALA A 54 -12.61 2.87 -10.98
CA ALA A 54 -13.11 4.23 -11.15
C ALA A 54 -12.00 5.18 -11.61
N GLN A 55 -12.34 6.27 -12.29
CA GLN A 55 -11.34 7.26 -12.68
C GLN A 55 -10.97 8.17 -11.51
N THR A 56 -11.94 8.52 -10.65
CA THR A 56 -11.73 9.37 -9.46
C THR A 56 -12.24 8.72 -8.18
N LEU A 57 -11.80 9.22 -7.02
CA LEU A 57 -12.29 8.74 -5.73
C LEU A 57 -13.78 9.05 -5.52
N ASP A 58 -14.23 10.26 -5.89
CA ASP A 58 -15.65 10.64 -5.80
C ASP A 58 -16.55 9.70 -6.62
N GLN A 59 -16.06 9.23 -7.78
CA GLN A 59 -16.76 8.21 -8.56
C GLN A 59 -16.80 6.88 -7.81
N LEU A 60 -15.66 6.41 -7.26
CA LEU A 60 -15.61 5.15 -6.53
C LEU A 60 -16.55 5.15 -5.32
N LEU A 61 -16.55 6.24 -4.53
CA LEU A 61 -17.37 6.37 -3.32
C LEU A 61 -18.88 6.27 -3.59
N LYS A 62 -19.32 6.55 -4.82
CA LYS A 62 -20.72 6.43 -5.26
C LYS A 62 -21.08 5.03 -5.76
N LEU A 63 -20.09 4.18 -6.04
CA LEU A 63 -20.32 2.81 -6.47
C LEU A 63 -20.59 1.92 -5.26
N SER A 64 -21.52 0.97 -5.38
CA SER A 64 -21.70 -0.05 -4.35
C SER A 64 -20.57 -1.08 -4.41
N GLY A 65 -20.25 -1.67 -3.27
CA GLY A 65 -19.37 -2.82 -3.19
C GLY A 65 -19.90 -3.83 -2.19
N VAL A 66 -19.38 -5.04 -2.25
CA VAL A 66 -19.56 -6.02 -1.17
C VAL A 66 -18.37 -5.98 -0.22
N VAL A 67 -18.60 -6.31 1.04
CA VAL A 67 -17.54 -6.36 2.06
C VAL A 67 -16.33 -7.13 1.52
N GLY A 68 -15.15 -6.52 1.56
CA GLY A 68 -13.90 -7.11 1.08
C GLY A 68 -13.65 -6.97 -0.42
N GLN A 69 -14.58 -6.42 -1.20
CA GLN A 69 -14.37 -6.17 -2.62
C GLN A 69 -13.30 -5.10 -2.82
N THR A 70 -12.37 -5.36 -3.75
CA THR A 70 -11.33 -4.41 -4.13
C THR A 70 -11.90 -3.36 -5.09
N GLY A 71 -11.54 -2.11 -4.87
CA GLY A 71 -11.73 -1.01 -5.81
C GLY A 71 -10.37 -0.46 -6.25
N TYR A 72 -10.30 0.21 -7.38
CA TYR A 72 -9.07 0.85 -7.84
C TYR A 72 -9.36 2.16 -8.57
N VAL A 73 -8.68 3.23 -8.16
CA VAL A 73 -8.78 4.55 -8.78
C VAL A 73 -7.57 4.78 -9.69
N THR A 74 -7.79 5.18 -10.94
CA THR A 74 -6.72 5.22 -11.96
C THR A 74 -6.29 6.61 -12.43
N ASN A 75 -7.12 7.65 -12.34
CA ASN A 75 -6.84 8.95 -12.98
C ASN A 75 -7.37 10.16 -12.19
N ASP A 76 -7.28 10.10 -10.87
CA ASP A 76 -7.62 11.19 -9.97
C ASP A 76 -6.44 12.17 -9.86
N THR A 77 -6.61 13.38 -10.38
CA THR A 77 -5.61 14.45 -10.35
C THR A 77 -5.27 14.93 -8.94
N SER A 78 -6.11 14.62 -7.95
CA SER A 78 -5.84 14.88 -6.52
C SER A 78 -4.92 13.82 -5.90
N GLY A 79 -4.43 12.86 -6.70
CA GLY A 79 -3.52 11.78 -6.29
C GLY A 79 -4.21 10.65 -5.51
N ASN A 80 -5.53 10.52 -5.62
CA ASN A 80 -6.29 9.48 -4.92
C ASN A 80 -6.24 8.11 -5.61
N ASN A 81 -5.37 7.98 -6.61
CA ASN A 81 -5.09 6.74 -7.33
C ASN A 81 -4.62 5.62 -6.40
N GLY A 82 -4.95 4.39 -6.79
CA GLY A 82 -4.55 3.18 -6.09
C GLY A 82 -5.73 2.35 -5.56
N PRO A 83 -5.42 1.33 -4.76
CA PRO A 83 -6.40 0.36 -4.29
C PRO A 83 -7.28 0.89 -3.16
N TYR A 84 -8.51 0.41 -3.12
CA TYR A 84 -9.51 0.62 -2.08
C TYR A 84 -10.16 -0.72 -1.72
N ILE A 85 -10.73 -0.80 -0.53
CA ILE A 85 -11.46 -1.97 -0.04
C ILE A 85 -12.81 -1.50 0.49
N HIS A 86 -13.89 -2.11 0.02
CA HIS A 86 -15.23 -1.82 0.53
C HIS A 86 -15.43 -2.50 1.89
N ASN A 87 -15.71 -1.73 2.94
CA ASN A 87 -15.85 -2.27 4.31
C ASN A 87 -17.29 -2.70 4.66
N GLY A 88 -18.20 -2.70 3.68
CA GLY A 88 -19.63 -2.95 3.86
C GLY A 88 -20.48 -1.70 3.94
N THR A 89 -19.87 -0.54 4.20
CA THR A 89 -20.56 0.76 4.27
C THR A 89 -19.96 1.78 3.31
N VAL A 90 -18.63 1.83 3.20
CA VAL A 90 -17.90 2.78 2.35
C VAL A 90 -16.65 2.13 1.75
N TRP A 91 -16.14 2.75 0.67
CA TRP A 91 -14.80 2.45 0.16
C TRP A 91 -13.74 3.10 1.06
N THR A 92 -12.81 2.29 1.53
CA THR A 92 -11.68 2.72 2.35
C THR A 92 -10.37 2.51 1.61
N ARG A 93 -9.41 3.42 1.79
CA ARG A 93 -8.15 3.33 1.03
C ARG A 93 -7.31 2.14 1.49
N GLY A 94 -6.92 1.30 0.54
CA GLY A 94 -5.99 0.19 0.76
C GLY A 94 -4.55 0.68 0.93
N SER A 95 -3.65 -0.24 1.24
CA SER A 95 -2.22 0.10 1.38
C SER A 95 -1.59 0.35 0.00
N VAL A 96 -0.81 1.42 -0.13
CA VAL A 96 -0.05 1.75 -1.35
C VAL A 96 1.38 2.15 -0.99
N THR A 97 2.35 1.56 -1.69
CA THR A 97 3.76 1.95 -1.60
C THR A 97 3.98 3.28 -2.33
N LEU A 98 4.71 4.20 -1.72
CA LEU A 98 5.01 5.51 -2.29
C LEU A 98 6.50 5.62 -2.60
N GLY A 99 6.84 6.30 -3.69
CA GLY A 99 8.20 6.37 -4.20
C GLY A 99 8.67 7.80 -4.46
N THR A 100 9.50 7.93 -5.50
CA THR A 100 10.19 9.18 -5.88
C THR A 100 9.26 10.27 -6.40
N ASP A 101 8.02 9.92 -6.71
CA ASP A 101 6.93 10.85 -7.07
C ASP A 101 6.42 11.63 -5.84
N VAL A 102 6.60 11.09 -4.64
CA VAL A 102 6.18 11.72 -3.38
C VAL A 102 7.35 12.21 -2.54
N PHE A 103 8.47 11.48 -2.55
CA PHE A 103 9.61 11.76 -1.68
C PHE A 103 10.88 12.00 -2.48
N GLU A 104 11.64 13.02 -2.06
CA GLU A 104 12.98 13.27 -2.53
C GLU A 104 13.97 13.06 -1.39
N PHE A 105 14.52 11.86 -1.34
CA PHE A 105 15.65 11.49 -0.50
C PHE A 105 16.78 11.06 -1.42
N SER A 106 17.85 11.85 -1.47
CA SER A 106 19.03 11.62 -2.29
C SER A 106 20.27 11.72 -1.41
N GLU A 107 21.42 11.25 -1.91
CA GLU A 107 22.66 11.44 -1.20
C GLU A 107 22.94 12.93 -0.98
N VAL A 108 23.07 13.31 0.28
CA VAL A 108 23.52 14.64 0.68
C VAL A 108 24.98 14.59 1.08
N THR A 109 25.57 15.75 1.38
CA THR A 109 27.00 15.89 1.69
C THR A 109 27.49 14.86 2.70
N ASN A 110 26.70 14.65 3.76
CA ASN A 110 27.11 13.93 4.96
C ASN A 110 26.38 12.60 5.17
N TRP A 111 25.26 12.40 4.48
CA TRP A 111 24.34 11.31 4.76
C TRP A 111 23.89 10.65 3.46
N ARG A 112 23.74 9.32 3.52
CA ARG A 112 23.05 8.54 2.50
C ARG A 112 21.71 8.06 3.06
N PRO A 113 20.60 8.69 2.63
CA PRO A 113 19.26 8.25 3.01
C PRO A 113 18.85 6.96 2.31
N GLU A 114 18.15 6.11 3.05
CA GLU A 114 17.41 4.96 2.56
C GLU A 114 16.02 5.03 3.18
N TYR A 115 14.97 4.92 2.37
CA TYR A 115 13.61 5.04 2.88
C TYR A 115 12.67 3.98 2.31
N ARG A 116 11.61 3.69 3.07
CA ARG A 116 10.41 3.02 2.59
C ARG A 116 9.21 3.78 3.10
N ALA A 117 8.26 4.07 2.21
CA ALA A 117 7.04 4.75 2.56
C ALA A 117 5.83 4.01 2.04
N TRP A 118 4.77 3.95 2.83
CA TRP A 118 3.48 3.44 2.42
C TRP A 118 2.35 4.22 3.10
N LEU A 119 1.26 4.37 2.38
CA LEU A 119 0.02 4.91 2.92
C LEU A 119 -0.91 3.75 3.21
N SER A 120 -1.47 3.69 4.41
CA SER A 120 -2.47 2.69 4.79
C SER A 120 -3.63 3.38 5.51
N ALA A 121 -4.87 3.17 5.05
CA ALA A 121 -6.08 3.70 5.68
C ALA A 121 -6.00 5.20 6.04
N GLY A 122 -5.35 5.99 5.19
CA GLY A 122 -5.19 7.42 5.39
C GLY A 122 -4.10 7.84 6.39
N THR A 123 -3.19 6.93 6.72
CA THR A 123 -2.03 7.18 7.55
C THR A 123 -0.76 6.93 6.75
N MET A 124 0.16 7.89 6.78
CA MET A 124 1.50 7.70 6.22
C MET A 124 2.37 6.93 7.19
N HIS A 125 3.15 6.00 6.66
CA HIS A 125 4.24 5.37 7.36
C HIS A 125 5.53 5.61 6.58
N LEU A 126 6.55 6.14 7.25
CA LEU A 126 7.87 6.37 6.71
C LEU A 126 8.91 5.69 7.58
N SER A 127 9.60 4.70 7.03
CA SER A 127 10.84 4.18 7.60
C SER A 127 12.01 4.89 6.94
N LEU A 128 12.79 5.66 7.70
CA LEU A 128 13.95 6.38 7.22
C LEU A 128 15.22 5.89 7.93
N ARG A 129 16.24 5.58 7.15
CA ARG A 129 17.59 5.23 7.59
C ARG A 129 18.57 6.22 6.96
N LEU A 130 19.41 6.83 7.77
CA LEU A 130 20.44 7.77 7.35
C LEU A 130 21.80 7.14 7.69
N ASN A 131 22.55 6.78 6.67
CA ASN A 131 23.90 6.25 6.85
C ASN A 131 24.89 7.40 6.80
N ARG A 132 25.75 7.53 7.82
CA ARG A 132 26.78 8.56 7.86
C ARG A 132 27.89 8.23 6.86
N LYS A 133 28.28 9.21 6.04
CA LYS A 133 29.35 9.06 5.02
C LYS A 133 30.76 9.30 5.56
N VAL A 134 30.90 10.17 6.56
CA VAL A 134 32.21 10.55 7.14
C VAL A 134 32.12 10.60 8.65
N ASP A 135 33.24 10.37 9.34
CA ASP A 135 33.30 10.44 10.80
C ASP A 135 32.84 11.82 11.31
N MET A 136 31.99 11.80 12.33
CA MET A 136 31.62 12.98 13.10
C MET A 136 32.19 12.81 14.51
N GLY A 137 33.16 13.67 14.87
CA GLY A 137 33.79 13.63 16.18
C GLY A 137 32.83 14.01 17.31
N ALA A 138 33.08 13.51 18.51
CA ALA A 138 32.23 13.74 19.70
C ALA A 138 32.21 15.19 20.22
N THR A 139 32.88 16.13 19.56
CA THR A 139 32.79 17.58 19.86
C THR A 139 32.10 18.35 18.73
N ALA A 140 31.67 17.66 17.68
CA ALA A 140 30.97 18.28 16.57
C ALA A 140 29.54 18.65 17.00
N MET A 141 29.15 19.89 16.72
CA MET A 141 27.77 20.35 16.83
C MET A 141 27.09 20.04 15.51
N LEU A 142 26.26 19.00 15.45
CA LEU A 142 25.28 18.89 14.38
C LEU A 142 24.09 19.75 14.79
N GLY A 143 23.85 20.86 14.08
CA GLY A 143 22.62 21.63 14.24
C GLY A 143 21.46 20.87 13.60
N THR A 144 21.06 21.30 12.41
CA THR A 144 20.09 20.57 11.58
C THR A 144 20.60 20.48 10.15
N GLU A 145 20.57 19.29 9.56
CA GLU A 145 20.88 19.09 8.14
C GLU A 145 19.65 18.56 7.41
N GLN A 146 19.30 19.17 6.28
CA GLN A 146 18.20 18.67 5.46
C GLN A 146 18.66 17.42 4.71
N VAL A 147 17.93 16.32 4.90
CA VAL A 147 18.25 15.01 4.31
C VAL A 147 17.23 14.58 3.26
N GLY A 148 16.12 15.30 3.15
CA GLY A 148 15.15 15.09 2.09
C GLY A 148 13.94 16.02 2.20
N ARG A 149 12.95 15.76 1.35
CA ARG A 149 11.67 16.47 1.35
C ARG A 149 10.52 15.60 0.84
N ILE A 150 9.32 15.91 1.32
CA ILE A 150 8.05 15.44 0.78
C ILE A 150 7.57 16.46 -0.25
N LEU A 151 7.33 16.00 -1.47
CA LEU A 151 7.01 16.83 -2.63
C LEU A 151 5.52 17.16 -2.71
N VAL A 152 4.66 16.23 -2.33
CA VAL A 152 3.21 16.36 -2.51
C VAL A 152 2.55 16.82 -1.22
N ASP A 153 1.85 17.95 -1.28
CA ASP A 153 1.32 18.66 -0.10
C ASP A 153 0.42 17.79 0.78
N LYS A 154 -0.48 17.00 0.18
CA LYS A 154 -1.41 16.17 0.95
C LYS A 154 -0.73 15.09 1.79
N PHE A 155 0.52 14.73 1.47
CA PHE A 155 1.29 13.72 2.20
C PHE A 155 2.23 14.34 3.24
N LYS A 156 2.32 15.68 3.30
CA LYS A 156 3.12 16.38 4.30
C LYS A 156 2.50 16.20 5.68
N PRO A 157 3.32 16.21 6.75
CA PRO A 157 2.79 16.12 8.09
C PRO A 157 1.96 17.36 8.44
N PRO A 158 0.87 17.21 9.19
CA PRO A 158 -0.01 18.33 9.53
C PRO A 158 0.65 19.32 10.50
N TYR A 159 1.64 18.85 11.27
CA TYR A 159 2.36 19.63 12.26
C TYR A 159 3.85 19.30 12.20
N TYR A 160 4.64 20.14 12.86
CA TYR A 160 6.03 19.81 13.12
C TYR A 160 6.10 18.52 13.95
N MET A 161 6.85 17.54 13.44
CA MET A 161 7.08 16.27 14.12
C MET A 161 8.56 16.13 14.43
N HIS A 162 8.84 15.66 15.63
CA HIS A 162 10.19 15.43 16.12
C HIS A 162 10.24 14.08 16.82
N LEU A 163 11.09 13.18 16.33
CA LEU A 163 11.18 11.81 16.82
C LEU A 163 12.64 11.44 17.12
N PRO A 164 12.94 10.98 18.35
CA PRO A 164 14.23 10.40 18.68
C PRO A 164 14.50 9.17 17.80
N ALA A 165 15.70 9.12 17.24
CA ALA A 165 16.13 8.03 16.38
C ALA A 165 17.01 7.03 17.12
N PHE A 166 16.99 5.79 16.64
CA PHE A 166 17.94 4.77 17.05
C PHE A 166 19.25 4.99 16.31
N THR A 167 20.37 4.98 17.02
CA THR A 167 21.67 5.15 16.38
C THR A 167 22.59 3.97 16.62
N SER A 168 23.31 3.57 15.57
CA SER A 168 24.38 2.59 15.65
C SER A 168 25.73 3.30 15.69
N GLN A 169 26.71 2.67 16.35
CA GLN A 169 28.10 3.13 16.35
C GLN A 169 28.28 4.60 16.78
N SER A 170 27.46 5.05 17.75
CA SER A 170 27.69 6.35 18.39
C SER A 170 28.95 6.29 19.23
N THR A 171 29.71 7.38 19.22
CA THR A 171 30.87 7.55 20.11
C THR A 171 30.50 8.23 21.43
N THR A 172 29.21 8.39 21.70
CA THR A 172 28.64 9.03 22.91
C THR A 172 28.12 7.97 23.88
N ASN A 173 28.14 8.26 25.19
CA ASN A 173 27.76 7.32 26.26
C ASN A 173 26.27 6.89 26.24
N SER A 174 25.42 7.54 25.43
CA SER A 174 24.03 7.12 25.17
C SER A 174 23.73 7.13 23.65
N PRO A 175 24.02 6.03 22.92
CA PRO A 175 23.68 5.92 21.50
C PRO A 175 22.16 5.98 21.23
N ALA A 176 21.35 5.52 22.17
CA ALA A 176 19.90 5.69 22.09
C ALA A 176 19.56 7.18 22.29
N ALA A 177 18.88 7.79 21.31
CA ALA A 177 18.43 9.19 21.34
C ALA A 177 19.52 10.28 21.27
N ALA A 178 20.72 9.98 20.75
CA ALA A 178 21.70 11.03 20.44
C ALA A 178 21.28 11.89 19.22
N PHE A 179 20.48 11.33 18.32
CA PHE A 179 20.02 11.98 17.09
C PHE A 179 18.49 11.91 16.99
N GLY A 180 17.92 12.87 16.28
CA GLY A 180 16.50 12.94 15.97
C GLY A 180 16.27 13.11 14.48
N ILE A 181 15.06 12.76 14.05
CA ILE A 181 14.55 13.12 12.72
C ILE A 181 13.38 14.08 12.93
N GLN A 182 13.48 15.23 12.28
CA GLN A 182 12.42 16.23 12.24
C GLN A 182 11.72 16.20 10.89
N MET A 183 10.41 16.42 10.92
CA MET A 183 9.62 16.65 9.72
C MET A 183 8.80 17.91 9.91
N GLN A 184 8.95 18.85 8.98
CA GLN A 184 8.24 20.11 9.00
C GLN A 184 6.95 20.04 8.17
N PRO A 185 5.91 20.83 8.47
CA PRO A 185 4.72 20.94 7.63
C PRO A 185 5.01 21.38 6.19
N SER A 186 6.14 22.05 5.96
CA SER A 186 6.65 22.39 4.62
C SER A 186 7.02 21.16 3.78
N GLY A 187 7.18 20.00 4.41
CA GLY A 187 7.65 18.75 3.83
C GLY A 187 9.15 18.54 4.00
N ALA A 188 9.91 19.49 4.57
CA ALA A 188 11.33 19.32 4.83
C ALA A 188 11.59 18.24 5.88
N VAL A 189 12.55 17.35 5.60
CA VAL A 189 12.99 16.30 6.52
C VAL A 189 14.43 16.58 6.92
N MET A 190 14.65 16.72 8.23
CA MET A 190 15.93 17.11 8.80
C MET A 190 16.44 16.01 9.73
N ILE A 191 17.75 15.84 9.78
CA ILE A 191 18.43 15.19 10.89
C ILE A 191 18.96 16.24 11.85
N GLU A 192 18.92 15.94 13.14
CA GLU A 192 19.46 16.78 14.20
C GLU A 192 20.25 15.97 15.23
N ALA A 193 21.06 16.67 16.03
CA ALA A 193 21.52 16.15 17.31
C ALA A 193 20.56 16.55 18.44
N LEU A 194 20.24 15.61 19.33
CA LEU A 194 19.40 15.85 20.51
C LEU A 194 20.21 16.16 21.77
N GLN A 195 21.53 16.03 21.67
CA GLN A 195 22.46 16.24 22.76
C GLN A 195 23.69 16.96 22.23
N ASN A 196 24.35 17.70 23.12
CA ASN A 196 25.66 18.25 22.83
C ASN A 196 26.71 17.13 22.80
N ASN A 197 27.80 17.35 22.07
CA ASN A 197 28.94 16.45 22.04
C ASN A 197 28.62 15.03 21.54
N VAL A 198 27.73 14.93 20.54
CA VAL A 198 27.41 13.65 19.91
C VAL A 198 28.38 13.34 18.77
N GLY A 199 28.77 12.08 18.65
CA GLY A 199 29.58 11.61 17.53
C GLY A 199 29.03 10.33 16.94
N ILE A 200 29.30 10.13 15.65
CA ILE A 200 28.91 8.95 14.87
C ILE A 200 29.99 8.66 13.85
N LYS A 201 30.40 7.39 13.78
CA LYS A 201 31.41 6.93 12.82
C LYS A 201 30.84 6.85 11.40
N ALA A 202 31.71 6.95 10.40
CA ALA A 202 31.38 6.61 9.03
C ALA A 202 30.81 5.19 8.98
N GLY A 203 29.69 5.00 8.29
CA GLY A 203 28.93 3.75 8.28
C GLY A 203 27.96 3.57 9.46
N GLY A 204 28.00 4.46 10.46
CA GLY A 204 26.97 4.55 11.49
C GLY A 204 25.60 4.90 10.89
N VAL A 205 24.55 4.39 11.52
CA VAL A 205 23.17 4.50 11.02
C VAL A 205 22.32 5.23 12.04
N VAL A 206 21.54 6.19 11.57
CA VAL A 206 20.45 6.82 12.32
C VAL A 206 19.14 6.36 11.70
N GLN A 207 18.26 5.74 12.48
CA GLN A 207 17.01 5.16 11.98
C GLN A 207 15.82 5.63 12.80
N ALA A 208 14.75 6.01 12.10
CA ALA A 208 13.45 6.28 12.71
C ALA A 208 12.31 5.74 11.84
N MET A 209 11.21 5.40 12.49
CA MET A 209 9.92 5.16 11.84
C MET A 209 8.96 6.25 12.28
N LEU A 210 8.40 6.94 11.30
CA LEU A 210 7.50 8.07 11.50
C LEU A 210 6.14 7.69 10.94
N THR A 211 5.08 8.09 11.63
CA THR A 211 3.71 7.81 11.22
C THR A 211 2.84 9.01 11.53
N TRP A 212 2.03 9.44 10.55
CA TRP A 212 1.12 10.57 10.72
C TRP A 212 -0.14 10.43 9.87
N PRO A 213 -1.28 10.97 10.32
CA PRO A 213 -2.45 11.09 9.48
C PRO A 213 -2.17 12.11 8.36
N CYS A 214 -2.48 11.76 7.12
CA CYS A 214 -2.43 12.73 6.03
C CYS A 214 -3.79 13.44 5.92
N ALA A 215 -3.80 14.64 5.33
CA ALA A 215 -5.04 15.33 5.02
C ALA A 215 -5.77 14.59 3.88
N PHE A 216 -6.77 13.78 4.22
CA PHE A 216 -7.76 13.29 3.28
C PHE A 216 -8.97 14.19 3.38
N ASN A 217 -9.06 15.15 2.47
CA ASN A 217 -10.33 15.76 2.10
C ASN A 217 -10.94 14.93 0.96
#